data_AF-A0A521A770-F1
#
_entry.id   AF-A0A521A770-F1
#
_cell.length_a   1.000
_cell.length_b   1.000
_cell.length_c   1.000
_cell.angle_alpha   90.00
_cell.angle_beta   90.00
_cell.angle_gamma   90.00
#
_symmetry.space_group_name_H-M   'P 1'
#
loop_
_entity.id
_entity.type
_entity.pdbx_description
1 polymer ?
#
loop_
_entity_poly.entity_id
_entity_poly.type
_entity_poly.pdbx_seq_one_letter_code
_entity_poly.pdbx_strand_id
1 'polypeptide(L)'
;MKHLFILLLAFGISNMTFSQKVVSDGVKYEVKGDRIFQNGEDVTANLSSEKINQIQTDLRKKQKLEKDEKEAKKAEKREEKAEKKQKQAEKKQKQAERELKNKRKAEQVLENAEKKLEKTQRNYSRQKERGRLSPVSEEKWLRKIEKQKGDVKRAKKKLRKS
;
A
#
# COMPACT_ATOMS: atom_id res chain seq x y z
N MET A 1 15.38 43.75 -11.28
CA MET A 1 15.35 43.45 -12.74
C MET A 1 15.18 41.96 -13.07
N LYS A 2 15.84 41.01 -12.39
CA LYS A 2 15.68 39.56 -12.69
C LYS A 2 14.28 38.98 -12.42
N HIS A 3 13.53 39.54 -11.46
CA HIS A 3 12.15 39.11 -11.17
C HIS A 3 11.09 39.74 -12.10
N LEU A 4 11.44 40.77 -12.87
CA LEU A 4 10.52 41.38 -13.86
C LEU A 4 10.36 40.48 -15.10
N PHE A 5 11.40 39.70 -15.43
CA PHE A 5 11.39 38.79 -16.59
C PHE A 5 10.56 37.52 -16.37
N ILE A 6 10.43 37.03 -15.13
CA ILE A 6 9.64 35.82 -14.81
C ILE A 6 8.14 36.11 -14.89
N LEU A 7 7.73 37.33 -14.56
CA LEU A 7 6.34 37.79 -14.66
C LEU A 7 5.92 38.04 -16.12
N LEU A 8 6.85 38.46 -16.97
CA LEU A 8 6.61 38.63 -18.41
C LEU A 8 6.48 37.28 -19.15
N LEU A 9 7.17 36.23 -18.69
CA LEU A 9 7.13 34.89 -19.30
C LEU A 9 5.82 34.14 -19.00
N ALA A 10 5.15 34.44 -17.89
CA ALA A 10 3.88 33.82 -17.51
C ALA A 10 2.66 34.36 -18.28
N PHE A 11 2.76 35.56 -18.88
CA PHE A 11 1.67 36.19 -19.63
C PHE A 11 1.66 35.80 -21.13
N GLY A 12 2.73 35.20 -21.65
CA GLY A 12 2.90 34.88 -23.08
C GLY A 12 2.16 33.64 -23.59
N ILE A 13 1.48 32.88 -22.74
CA ILE A 13 0.88 31.57 -23.10
C ILE A 13 -0.66 31.62 -23.20
N SER A 14 -1.29 32.77 -22.90
CA SER A 14 -2.76 32.86 -22.76
C SER A 14 -3.56 32.88 -24.06
N ASN A 15 -2.93 32.89 -25.25
CA ASN A 15 -3.63 32.91 -26.55
C ASN A 15 -3.51 31.58 -27.32
N MET A 16 -3.47 30.43 -26.64
CA MET A 16 -3.79 29.17 -27.31
C MET A 16 -5.28 29.17 -27.63
N THR A 17 -5.64 29.55 -28.86
CA THR A 17 -7.01 29.41 -29.36
C THR A 17 -7.43 27.95 -29.22
N PHE A 18 -8.32 27.67 -28.26
CA PHE A 18 -8.85 26.34 -28.00
C PHE A 18 -9.78 25.95 -29.14
N SER A 19 -9.17 25.42 -30.18
CA SER A 19 -9.87 24.88 -31.32
C SER A 19 -10.32 23.46 -31.05
N GLN A 20 -11.61 23.19 -31.23
CA GLN A 20 -12.21 21.93 -30.82
C GLN A 20 -12.71 21.16 -32.04
N LYS A 21 -12.14 19.97 -32.26
CA LYS A 21 -12.47 19.13 -33.42
C LYS A 21 -13.65 18.20 -33.10
N VAL A 22 -14.71 18.29 -33.88
CA VAL A 22 -15.93 17.46 -33.77
C VAL A 22 -16.25 16.83 -35.13
N VAL A 23 -16.84 15.64 -35.12
CA VAL A 23 -17.39 15.01 -36.33
C VAL A 23 -18.90 15.12 -36.24
N SER A 24 -19.53 15.71 -37.25
CA SER A 24 -21.00 15.81 -37.35
C SER A 24 -21.40 15.38 -38.76
N ASP A 25 -22.30 14.39 -38.86
CA ASP A 25 -22.71 13.72 -40.10
C ASP A 25 -21.53 13.27 -40.99
N GLY A 26 -20.50 12.69 -40.37
CA GLY A 26 -19.31 12.17 -41.07
C GLY A 26 -18.29 13.22 -41.50
N VAL A 27 -18.61 14.52 -41.38
CA VAL A 27 -17.70 15.62 -41.73
C VAL A 27 -16.97 16.11 -40.48
N LYS A 28 -15.65 16.31 -40.60
CA LYS A 28 -14.81 16.88 -39.55
C LYS A 28 -14.91 18.40 -39.58
N TYR A 29 -15.38 18.98 -38.48
CA TYR A 29 -15.43 20.42 -38.25
C TYR A 29 -14.49 20.82 -37.12
N GLU A 30 -13.97 22.03 -37.23
CA GLU A 30 -13.13 22.67 -36.23
C GLU A 30 -13.87 23.89 -35.68
N VAL A 31 -14.27 23.84 -34.40
CA VAL A 31 -15.10 24.86 -33.75
C VAL A 31 -14.22 25.75 -32.89
N LYS A 32 -14.25 27.07 -33.15
CA LYS A 32 -13.53 28.10 -32.39
C LYS A 32 -14.52 29.17 -31.94
N GLY A 33 -15.03 29.05 -30.71
CA GLY A 33 -16.11 29.90 -30.23
C GLY A 33 -17.37 29.70 -31.07
N ASP A 34 -17.86 30.77 -31.70
CA ASP A 34 -19.06 30.74 -32.54
C ASP A 34 -18.79 30.40 -34.01
N ARG A 35 -17.51 30.30 -34.41
CA ARG A 35 -17.13 30.02 -35.80
C ARG A 35 -16.85 28.54 -36.02
N ILE A 36 -17.37 28.02 -37.12
CA ILE A 36 -17.21 26.64 -37.58
C ILE A 36 -16.33 26.65 -38.83
N PHE A 37 -15.22 25.93 -38.75
CA PHE A 37 -14.27 25.79 -39.84
C PHE A 37 -14.34 24.38 -40.42
N GLN A 38 -14.23 24.29 -41.75
CA GLN A 38 -14.05 23.04 -42.47
C GLN A 38 -12.79 23.18 -43.33
N ASN A 39 -11.82 22.26 -43.18
CA ASN A 39 -10.53 22.31 -43.89
C ASN A 39 -9.76 23.64 -43.76
N GLY A 40 -10.04 24.44 -42.71
CA GLY A 40 -9.41 25.74 -42.47
C GLY A 40 -10.20 26.94 -42.99
N GLU A 41 -11.27 26.73 -43.76
CA GLU A 41 -12.17 27.79 -44.23
C GLU A 41 -13.35 27.98 -43.27
N ASP A 42 -13.74 29.24 -43.04
CA ASP A 42 -14.90 29.58 -42.22
C ASP A 42 -16.19 29.33 -43.02
N VAL A 43 -16.92 28.29 -42.60
CA VAL A 43 -18.17 27.87 -43.26
C VAL A 43 -19.40 28.31 -42.46
N THR A 44 -19.24 29.11 -41.40
CA THR A 44 -20.32 29.45 -40.47
C THR A 44 -21.52 30.10 -41.17
N ALA A 45 -21.27 31.02 -42.12
CA ALA A 45 -22.33 31.71 -42.85
C ALA A 45 -23.04 30.82 -43.89
N ASN A 46 -22.39 29.73 -44.32
CA ASN A 46 -22.92 28.80 -45.33
C ASN A 46 -23.71 27.63 -44.70
N LEU A 47 -23.71 27.53 -43.37
CA LEU A 47 -24.44 26.49 -42.64
C LEU A 47 -25.79 27.01 -42.18
N SER A 48 -26.81 26.14 -42.20
CA SER A 48 -28.11 26.46 -41.59
C SER A 48 -27.99 26.53 -40.07
N SER A 49 -28.87 27.30 -39.43
CA SER A 49 -28.94 27.40 -37.97
C SER A 49 -29.12 26.03 -37.30
N GLU A 50 -29.90 25.13 -37.91
CA GLU A 50 -30.06 23.74 -37.45
C GLU A 50 -28.73 22.97 -37.47
N LYS A 51 -27.96 23.09 -38.55
CA LYS A 51 -26.68 22.40 -38.70
C LYS A 51 -25.61 22.94 -37.73
N ILE A 52 -25.60 24.25 -37.51
CA ILE A 52 -24.74 24.90 -36.50
C ILE A 52 -25.06 24.35 -35.10
N ASN A 53 -26.34 24.29 -34.74
CA ASN A 53 -26.79 23.76 -33.45
C ASN A 53 -26.43 22.27 -33.28
N GLN A 54 -26.53 21.48 -34.35
CA GLN A 54 -26.15 20.07 -34.34
C GLN A 54 -24.64 19.90 -34.09
N ILE A 55 -23.79 20.63 -34.82
CA ILE A 55 -22.33 20.59 -34.65
C ILE A 55 -21.93 21.00 -33.22
N GLN A 56 -22.55 22.05 -32.67
CA GLN A 56 -22.31 22.46 -31.28
C GLN A 56 -22.79 21.41 -30.27
N THR A 57 -23.91 20.75 -30.54
CA THR A 57 -24.46 19.69 -29.68
C THR A 57 -23.55 18.47 -29.67
N ASP A 58 -23.06 18.04 -30.84
CA ASP A 58 -22.11 16.93 -30.97
C ASP A 58 -20.78 17.23 -30.28
N LEU A 59 -20.33 18.49 -30.35
CA LEU A 59 -19.13 18.94 -29.66
C LEU A 59 -19.28 18.86 -28.14
N ARG A 60 -20.40 19.35 -27.61
CA ARG A 60 -20.72 19.27 -26.17
C ARG A 60 -20.83 17.81 -25.71
N LYS A 61 -21.47 16.94 -26.50
CA LYS A 61 -21.54 15.50 -26.22
C LYS A 61 -20.16 14.87 -26.16
N LYS A 62 -19.30 15.12 -27.15
CA LYS A 62 -17.93 14.60 -27.18
C LYS A 62 -17.12 15.07 -25.97
N GLN A 63 -17.19 16.36 -25.63
CA GLN A 63 -16.50 16.89 -24.46
C GLN A 63 -16.99 16.28 -23.15
N LYS A 64 -18.30 16.07 -23.03
CA LYS A 64 -18.88 15.40 -21.87
C LYS A 64 -18.36 13.97 -21.76
N LEU A 65 -18.40 13.20 -22.85
CA LEU A 65 -17.86 11.84 -22.88
C LEU A 65 -16.37 11.79 -22.53
N GLU A 66 -15.54 12.67 -23.08
CA GLU A 66 -14.11 12.73 -22.74
C GLU A 66 -13.86 13.11 -21.27
N LYS A 67 -14.69 13.98 -20.69
CA LYS A 67 -14.62 14.32 -19.26
C LYS A 67 -15.02 13.13 -18.40
N ASP A 68 -16.15 12.50 -18.72
CA ASP A 68 -16.67 11.34 -18.00
C ASP A 68 -15.65 10.17 -18.07
N GLU A 69 -15.03 9.92 -19.22
CA GLU A 69 -13.98 8.90 -19.37
C GLU A 69 -12.72 9.24 -18.57
N LYS A 70 -12.30 10.51 -18.55
CA LYS A 70 -11.16 10.97 -17.73
C LYS A 70 -11.47 10.86 -16.24
N GLU A 71 -12.69 11.14 -15.82
CA GLU A 71 -13.12 10.99 -14.44
C GLU A 71 -13.20 9.52 -14.03
N ALA A 72 -13.78 8.66 -14.88
CA ALA A 72 -13.79 7.22 -14.68
C ALA A 72 -12.38 6.64 -14.53
N LYS A 73 -11.45 6.99 -15.45
CA LYS A 73 -10.03 6.57 -15.36
C LYS A 73 -9.33 7.10 -14.11
N LYS A 74 -9.69 8.30 -13.63
CA LYS A 74 -9.15 8.84 -12.38
C LYS A 74 -9.72 8.10 -11.16
N ALA A 75 -11.01 7.76 -11.18
CA ALA A 75 -11.66 6.98 -10.13
C ALA A 75 -11.05 5.58 -10.04
N GLU A 76 -10.94 4.86 -11.16
CA GLU A 76 -10.31 3.54 -11.25
C GLU A 76 -8.87 3.56 -10.71
N LYS A 77 -8.06 4.54 -11.13
CA LYS A 77 -6.70 4.72 -10.60
C LYS A 77 -6.64 5.02 -9.10
N ARG A 78 -7.68 5.67 -8.55
CA ARG A 78 -7.76 5.93 -7.11
C ARG A 78 -8.14 4.66 -6.36
N GLU A 79 -9.09 3.90 -6.86
CA GLU A 79 -9.48 2.59 -6.30
C GLU A 79 -8.31 1.61 -6.33
N GLU A 80 -7.61 1.46 -7.46
CA GLU A 80 -6.45 0.57 -7.57
C GLU A 80 -5.34 0.96 -6.56
N LYS A 81 -5.10 2.26 -6.37
CA LYS A 81 -4.15 2.75 -5.36
C LYS A 81 -4.63 2.47 -3.94
N ALA A 82 -5.92 2.63 -3.66
CA ALA A 82 -6.51 2.35 -2.36
C ALA A 82 -6.42 0.85 -2.03
N GLU A 83 -6.75 -0.02 -2.98
CA GLU A 83 -6.66 -1.47 -2.84
C GLU A 83 -5.22 -1.93 -2.62
N LYS A 84 -4.25 -1.39 -3.38
CA LYS A 84 -2.82 -1.67 -3.16
C LYS A 84 -2.36 -1.27 -1.76
N LYS A 85 -2.77 -0.09 -1.27
CA LYS A 85 -2.46 0.37 0.09
C LYS A 85 -3.08 -0.55 1.15
N GLN A 86 -4.33 -0.95 0.97
CA GLN A 86 -5.02 -1.87 1.88
C GLN A 86 -4.32 -3.22 1.93
N LYS A 87 -4.00 -3.82 0.78
CA LYS A 87 -3.25 -5.09 0.70
C LYS A 87 -1.88 -5.00 1.36
N GLN A 88 -1.17 -3.88 1.21
CA GLN A 88 0.11 -3.67 1.90
C GLN A 88 -0.05 -3.54 3.41
N ALA A 89 -1.07 -2.81 3.86
CA ALA A 89 -1.38 -2.68 5.29
C ALA A 89 -1.74 -4.04 5.92
N GLU A 90 -2.58 -4.83 5.25
CA GLU A 90 -2.96 -6.18 5.69
C GLU A 90 -1.75 -7.11 5.78
N LYS A 91 -0.87 -7.10 4.76
CA LYS A 91 0.38 -7.88 4.79
C LYS A 91 1.27 -7.51 5.97
N LYS A 92 1.43 -6.20 6.25
CA LYS A 92 2.21 -5.71 7.40
C LYS A 92 1.59 -6.13 8.72
N GLN A 93 0.27 -6.01 8.88
CA GLN A 93 -0.44 -6.46 10.08
C GLN A 93 -0.25 -7.96 10.30
N LYS A 94 -0.41 -8.77 9.24
CA LYS A 94 -0.23 -10.23 9.30
C LYS A 94 1.20 -10.64 9.63
N GLN A 95 2.21 -9.91 9.14
CA GLN A 95 3.61 -10.13 9.51
C GLN A 95 3.84 -9.82 10.99
N ALA A 96 3.39 -8.65 11.45
CA ALA A 96 3.51 -8.24 12.85
C ALA A 96 2.80 -9.23 13.80
N GLU A 97 1.60 -9.72 13.44
CA GLU A 97 0.87 -10.71 14.21
C GLU A 97 1.63 -12.05 14.30
N ARG A 98 2.23 -12.49 13.18
CA ARG A 98 3.05 -13.71 13.14
C ARG A 98 4.30 -13.57 13.99
N GLU A 99 4.99 -12.45 13.92
CA GLU A 99 6.17 -12.16 14.75
C GLU A 99 5.80 -12.15 16.23
N LEU A 100 4.73 -11.44 16.61
CA LEU A 100 4.23 -11.43 17.98
C LEU A 100 3.88 -12.83 18.48
N LYS A 101 3.20 -13.63 17.64
CA LYS A 101 2.85 -15.02 17.97
C LYS A 101 4.09 -15.89 18.15
N ASN A 102 5.11 -15.74 17.32
CA ASN A 102 6.36 -16.49 17.42
C ASN A 102 7.14 -16.10 18.68
N LYS A 103 7.20 -14.81 19.00
CA LYS A 103 7.82 -14.30 20.22
C LYS A 103 7.11 -14.83 21.48
N ARG A 104 5.78 -14.74 21.54
CA ARG A 104 4.99 -15.32 22.65
C ARG A 104 5.23 -16.81 22.83
N LYS A 105 5.29 -17.58 21.73
CA LYS A 105 5.64 -19.00 21.79
C LYS A 105 7.05 -19.24 22.33
N ALA A 106 8.02 -18.42 21.91
CA ALA A 106 9.40 -18.52 22.40
C ALA A 106 9.50 -18.17 23.89
N GLU A 107 8.76 -17.17 24.37
CA GLU A 107 8.64 -16.80 25.79
C GLU A 107 8.05 -17.96 26.60
N GLN A 108 6.95 -18.55 26.13
CA GLN A 108 6.31 -19.69 26.81
C GLN A 108 7.22 -20.92 26.87
N VAL A 109 8.01 -21.19 25.82
CA VAL A 109 9.00 -22.27 25.82
C VAL A 109 10.11 -22.01 26.84
N LEU A 110 10.57 -20.75 26.95
CA LEU A 110 11.58 -20.37 27.94
C LEU A 110 11.03 -20.53 29.36
N GLU A 111 9.85 -19.99 29.63
CA GLU A 111 9.19 -20.07 30.94
C GLU A 111 9.00 -21.52 31.38
N ASN A 112 8.52 -22.39 30.48
CA ASN A 112 8.36 -23.81 30.78
C ASN A 112 9.69 -24.51 31.06
N ALA A 113 10.76 -24.16 30.35
CA ALA A 113 12.09 -24.70 30.60
C ALA A 113 12.64 -24.26 31.96
N GLU A 114 12.46 -22.99 32.32
CA GLU A 114 12.87 -22.42 33.61
C GLU A 114 12.09 -23.06 34.77
N LYS A 115 10.76 -23.17 34.67
CA LYS A 115 9.91 -23.87 35.66
C LYS A 115 10.34 -25.33 35.85
N LYS A 116 10.69 -26.03 34.77
CA LYS A 116 11.13 -27.43 34.83
C LYS A 116 12.49 -27.57 35.51
N LEU A 117 13.42 -26.66 35.22
CA LEU A 117 14.73 -26.59 35.87
C LEU A 117 14.57 -26.31 37.37
N GLU A 118 13.78 -25.29 37.72
CA GLU A 118 13.53 -24.90 39.11
C GLU A 118 12.91 -26.06 39.91
N LYS A 119 11.87 -26.71 39.37
CA LYS A 119 11.25 -27.89 40.01
C LYS A 119 12.25 -29.03 40.21
N THR A 120 13.16 -29.23 39.25
CA THR A 120 14.19 -30.28 39.33
C THR A 120 15.24 -29.92 40.40
N GLN A 121 15.69 -28.66 40.45
CA GLN A 121 16.60 -28.16 41.48
C GLN A 121 15.99 -28.26 42.87
N ARG A 122 14.72 -27.84 43.03
CA ARG A 122 14.00 -27.92 44.31
C ARG A 122 13.88 -29.36 44.81
N ASN A 123 13.53 -30.29 43.93
CA ASN A 123 13.44 -31.70 44.28
C ASN A 123 14.81 -32.30 44.65
N TYR A 124 15.86 -31.92 43.92
CA TYR A 124 17.23 -32.34 44.21
C TYR A 124 17.67 -31.84 45.59
N SER A 125 17.54 -30.54 45.89
CA SER A 125 17.90 -29.97 47.20
C SER A 125 17.16 -30.68 48.34
N ARG A 126 15.84 -30.88 48.20
CA ARG A 126 15.04 -31.60 49.20
C ARG A 126 15.50 -33.03 49.44
N GLN A 127 15.90 -33.77 48.40
CA GLN A 127 16.39 -35.15 48.57
C GLN A 127 17.79 -35.18 49.17
N LYS A 128 18.63 -34.19 48.84
CA LYS A 128 19.97 -34.01 49.40
C LYS A 128 19.93 -33.68 50.88
N GLU A 129 19.10 -32.72 51.28
CA GLU A 129 18.87 -32.34 52.68
C GLU A 129 18.36 -33.52 53.52
N ARG A 130 17.56 -34.40 52.92
CA ARG A 130 17.04 -35.61 53.59
C ARG A 130 18.02 -36.78 53.63
N GLY A 131 19.22 -36.64 53.06
CA GLY A 131 20.20 -37.73 52.97
C GLY A 131 19.75 -38.92 52.12
N ARG A 132 18.75 -38.74 51.23
CA ARG A 132 18.13 -39.82 50.44
C ARG A 132 18.81 -40.05 49.08
N LEU A 133 19.98 -39.46 48.86
CA LEU A 133 20.73 -39.57 47.61
C LEU A 133 21.96 -40.47 47.80
N SER A 134 22.00 -41.58 47.06
CA SER A 134 23.25 -42.32 46.85
C SER A 134 24.15 -41.56 45.87
N PRO A 135 25.47 -41.81 45.85
CA PRO A 135 26.41 -41.15 44.94
C PRO A 135 25.98 -41.26 43.47
N VAL A 136 25.54 -42.46 43.05
CA VAL A 136 25.05 -42.71 41.68
C VAL A 136 23.75 -41.93 41.39
N SER A 137 22.87 -41.79 42.38
CA SER A 137 21.63 -41.03 42.24
C SER A 137 21.91 -39.53 42.14
N GLU A 138 22.83 -39.01 42.97
CA GLU A 138 23.27 -37.62 42.93
C GLU A 138 23.83 -37.25 41.55
N GLU A 139 24.68 -38.10 40.98
CA GLU A 139 25.21 -37.90 39.63
C GLU A 139 24.10 -37.82 38.57
N LYS A 140 23.09 -38.71 38.62
CA LYS A 140 21.94 -38.67 37.71
C LYS A 140 21.14 -37.37 37.83
N TRP A 141 20.96 -36.85 39.05
CA TRP A 141 20.30 -35.55 39.27
C TRP A 141 21.10 -34.39 38.71
N LEU A 142 22.42 -34.36 38.94
CA LEU A 142 23.31 -33.33 38.41
C LEU A 142 23.31 -33.32 36.88
N ARG A 143 23.44 -34.49 36.23
CA ARG A 143 23.35 -34.62 34.77
C ARG A 143 22.00 -34.12 34.23
N LYS A 144 20.90 -34.40 34.93
CA LYS A 144 19.56 -33.92 34.55
C LYS A 144 19.42 -32.40 34.66
N ILE A 145 19.95 -31.82 35.73
CA ILE A 145 19.97 -30.36 35.94
C ILE A 145 20.81 -29.69 34.85
N GLU A 146 21.97 -30.24 34.52
CA GLU A 146 22.84 -29.71 33.46
C GLU A 146 22.17 -29.74 32.09
N LYS A 147 21.52 -30.87 31.74
CA LYS A 147 20.73 -30.97 30.50
C LYS A 147 19.65 -29.89 30.43
N GLN A 148 18.92 -29.67 31.52
CA GLN A 148 17.86 -28.66 31.59
C GLN A 148 18.40 -27.22 31.56
N LYS A 149 19.56 -26.94 32.17
CA LYS A 149 20.27 -25.66 31.99
C LYS A 149 20.62 -25.43 30.52
N GLY A 150 21.05 -26.47 29.81
CA GLY A 150 21.25 -26.45 28.37
C GLY A 150 19.97 -26.12 27.59
N ASP A 151 18.84 -26.71 27.97
CA ASP A 151 17.52 -26.42 27.38
C ASP A 151 17.12 -24.94 27.57
N VAL A 152 17.27 -24.40 28.79
CA VAL A 152 17.02 -22.98 29.08
C VAL A 152 17.92 -22.08 28.24
N LYS A 153 19.22 -22.38 28.14
CA LYS A 153 20.16 -21.60 27.32
C LYS A 153 19.74 -21.60 25.84
N ARG A 154 19.30 -22.75 25.32
CA ARG A 154 18.77 -22.85 23.94
C ARG A 154 17.48 -22.06 23.77
N ALA A 155 16.56 -22.11 24.72
CA ALA A 155 15.31 -21.35 24.69
C ALA A 155 15.59 -19.83 24.72
N LYS A 156 16.50 -19.36 25.59
CA LYS A 156 16.95 -17.95 25.60
C LYS A 156 17.55 -17.52 24.27
N LYS A 157 18.38 -18.36 23.66
CA LYS A 157 18.96 -18.07 22.34
C LYS A 157 17.90 -17.99 21.24
N LYS A 158 16.85 -18.83 21.29
CA LYS A 158 15.73 -18.79 20.34
C LYS A 158 14.90 -17.52 20.54
N LEU A 159 14.57 -17.17 21.78
CA LEU A 159 13.82 -15.94 22.10
C LEU A 159 14.57 -14.70 21.63
N ARG A 160 15.90 -14.61 21.83
CA ARG A 160 16.70 -13.47 21.35
C ARG A 160 16.77 -13.34 19.83
N LYS A 161 16.46 -14.41 19.10
CA LYS A 161 16.43 -14.44 17.63
C LYS A 161 15.01 -14.25 17.06
N SER A 162 13.99 -14.28 17.91
CA SER A 162 12.57 -14.18 17.54
C SER A 162 12.08 -12.76 17.72
#